data_AF-A0AAW0N887-F1
#
_entry.id   AF-A0AAW0N887-F1
#
_cell.length_a   1.000
_cell.length_b   1.000
_cell.length_c   1.000
_cell.angle_alpha   90.00
_cell.angle_beta   90.00
_cell.angle_gamma   90.00
#
_symmetry.space_group_name_H-M   'P 1'
#
loop_
_entity.id
_entity.type
_entity.pdbx_description
1 polymer ?
#
loop_
_entity_poly.entity_id
_entity_poly.type
_entity_poly.pdbx_seq_one_letter_code
_entity_poly.pdbx_strand_id
1 'polypeptide(L)'
;MQAKLQEVQSHMQAKLQEVQSHMQAKLQEVQSHMQAKLQEVQSHMQAKLQEVQSHMQAKLQEVQSHMQVKLQEVQSHMQVKLQEVKSHIMQVKLQEYNHTCRQTTGGTITHAGQTTGGTVTHAGQTTEVQSHMQAKLQEVQSHMQAKLQEVQSHMQAKLQEVQSHMQAKLQEVQSHMQAKLQELIHKGTKLVLEQVVTSIASVADTAEEKFVPYYDMFMPSLKNIVEYAVQKELRLLRGKTIECISLIGLAVGKEKFMSDAAAVMELLLKTQTGFTEMEDDDPQTSYMISAWARMCKILGKDFQQYYRW
;
A
#
# COMPACT_ATOMS: atom_id res chain seq x y z
N MET A 1 11.18 69.74 2.89
CA MET A 1 10.04 68.79 2.81
C MET A 1 10.42 67.55 2.01
N GLN A 2 10.72 67.70 0.72
CA GLN A 2 11.05 66.62 -0.24
C GLN A 2 12.02 65.54 0.30
N ALA A 3 13.16 65.90 0.90
CA ALA A 3 14.11 64.94 1.47
C ALA A 3 13.49 64.01 2.54
N LYS A 4 12.65 64.53 3.44
CA LYS A 4 11.96 63.70 4.45
C LYS A 4 10.93 62.75 3.83
N LEU A 5 10.31 63.14 2.71
CA LEU A 5 9.38 62.28 1.98
C LEU A 5 10.14 61.10 1.35
N GLN A 6 11.30 61.37 0.76
CA GLN A 6 12.19 60.38 0.14
C GLN A 6 12.81 59.42 1.17
N GLU A 7 13.19 59.94 2.34
CA GLU A 7 13.65 59.17 3.51
C GLU A 7 12.54 58.21 4.01
N VAL A 8 11.31 58.72 4.22
CA VAL A 8 10.15 57.89 4.59
C VAL A 8 9.84 56.82 3.53
N GLN A 9 9.93 57.16 2.24
CA GLN A 9 9.73 56.22 1.14
C GLN A 9 10.74 55.07 1.17
N SER A 10 12.04 55.38 1.33
CA SER A 10 13.09 54.35 1.42
C SER A 10 12.95 53.45 2.65
N HIS A 11 12.60 54.02 3.82
CA HIS A 11 12.37 53.25 5.04
C HIS A 11 11.15 52.32 4.94
N MET A 12 10.07 52.79 4.31
CA MET A 12 8.88 51.98 4.08
C MET A 12 9.17 50.82 3.12
N GLN A 13 9.90 51.10 2.02
CA GLN A 13 10.31 50.08 1.05
C GLN A 13 11.22 49.01 1.67
N ALA A 14 12.16 49.40 2.54
CA ALA A 14 13.02 48.46 3.26
C ALA A 14 12.21 47.51 4.16
N LYS A 15 11.22 48.02 4.91
CA LYS A 15 10.36 47.19 5.76
C LYS A 15 9.47 46.22 4.98
N LEU A 16 9.06 46.55 3.77
CA LEU A 16 8.24 45.67 2.92
C LEU A 16 9.10 44.57 2.27
N GLN A 17 10.36 44.85 1.96
CA GLN A 17 11.36 43.82 1.62
C GLN A 17 11.67 42.89 2.81
N GLU A 18 11.77 43.44 4.04
CA GLU A 18 11.95 42.67 5.27
C GLU A 18 10.75 41.74 5.54
N VAL A 19 9.52 42.27 5.46
CA VAL A 19 8.28 41.48 5.64
C VAL A 19 8.11 40.42 4.55
N GLN A 20 8.38 40.73 3.27
CA GLN A 20 8.40 39.74 2.19
C GLN A 20 9.38 38.61 2.51
N SER A 21 10.63 38.96 2.82
CA SER A 21 11.70 37.99 3.08
C SER A 21 11.38 37.11 4.28
N HIS A 22 10.84 37.70 5.35
CA HIS A 22 10.44 36.97 6.56
C HIS A 22 9.26 36.01 6.30
N MET A 23 8.23 36.47 5.57
CA MET A 23 7.08 35.64 5.19
C MET A 23 7.49 34.49 4.26
N GLN A 24 8.36 34.74 3.28
CA GLN A 24 8.89 33.73 2.37
C GLN A 24 9.77 32.71 3.13
N ALA A 25 10.60 33.17 4.06
CA ALA A 25 11.39 32.30 4.93
C ALA A 25 10.50 31.43 5.83
N LYS A 26 9.45 32.01 6.45
CA LYS A 26 8.51 31.24 7.29
C LYS A 26 7.68 30.23 6.50
N LEU A 27 7.27 30.55 5.28
CA LEU A 27 6.66 29.59 4.35
C LEU A 27 7.62 28.41 4.09
N GLN A 28 8.87 28.68 3.73
CA GLN A 28 9.87 27.64 3.47
C GLN A 28 10.21 26.81 4.72
N GLU A 29 10.28 27.42 5.89
CA GLU A 29 10.50 26.76 7.18
C GLU A 29 9.36 25.80 7.53
N VAL A 30 8.11 26.25 7.42
CA VAL A 30 6.92 25.42 7.68
C VAL A 30 6.79 24.29 6.66
N GLN A 31 7.02 24.58 5.37
CA GLN A 31 7.05 23.57 4.31
C GLN A 31 8.11 22.51 4.59
N SER A 32 9.35 22.91 4.90
CA SER A 32 10.48 22.00 5.15
C SER A 32 10.27 21.16 6.41
N HIS A 33 9.84 21.76 7.52
CA HIS A 33 9.56 21.04 8.77
C HIS A 33 8.42 20.01 8.61
N MET A 34 7.35 20.37 7.89
CA MET A 34 6.25 19.45 7.63
C MET A 34 6.67 18.33 6.68
N GLN A 35 7.42 18.64 5.62
CA GLN A 35 7.99 17.64 4.70
C GLN A 35 8.92 16.67 5.43
N ALA A 36 9.76 17.17 6.36
CA ALA A 36 10.61 16.33 7.20
C ALA A 36 9.79 15.38 8.09
N LYS A 37 8.76 15.86 8.79
CA LYS A 37 7.87 15.00 9.60
C LYS A 37 7.06 14.00 8.78
N LEU A 38 6.69 14.35 7.54
CA LEU A 38 6.04 13.41 6.62
C LEU A 38 7.02 12.32 6.14
N GLN A 39 8.30 12.65 5.93
CA GLN A 39 9.34 11.65 5.65
C GLN A 39 9.64 10.77 6.87
N GLU A 40 9.67 11.33 8.09
CA GLU A 40 9.81 10.56 9.33
C GLU A 40 8.67 9.53 9.49
N VAL A 41 7.42 9.97 9.28
CA VAL A 41 6.25 9.08 9.27
C VAL A 41 6.34 8.04 8.15
N GLN A 42 6.79 8.42 6.95
CA GLN A 42 7.02 7.48 5.85
C GLN A 42 8.01 6.37 6.24
N SER A 43 9.18 6.74 6.77
CA SER A 43 10.23 5.79 7.15
C SER A 43 9.79 4.87 8.29
N HIS A 44 9.18 5.41 9.36
CA HIS A 44 8.68 4.61 10.47
C HIS A 44 7.60 3.62 10.03
N MET A 45 6.66 4.08 9.19
CA MET A 45 5.56 3.27 8.69
C MET A 45 6.03 2.17 7.72
N GLN A 46 7.04 2.45 6.88
CA GLN A 46 7.69 1.46 6.02
C GLN A 46 8.44 0.40 6.85
N ALA A 47 9.16 0.81 7.90
CA ALA A 47 9.84 -0.12 8.81
C ALA A 47 8.84 -1.05 9.54
N LYS A 48 7.73 -0.50 10.04
CA LYS A 48 6.67 -1.31 10.69
C LYS A 48 6.00 -2.30 9.74
N LEU A 49 5.84 -1.96 8.46
CA LEU A 49 5.34 -2.91 7.47
C LEU A 49 6.33 -4.06 7.22
N GLN A 50 7.63 -3.78 7.13
CA GLN A 50 8.66 -4.82 7.01
C GLN A 50 8.71 -5.74 8.24
N GLU A 51 8.60 -5.19 9.46
CA GLU A 51 8.52 -5.95 10.71
C GLU A 51 7.34 -6.95 10.70
N VAL A 52 6.15 -6.50 10.27
CA VAL A 52 4.96 -7.35 10.12
C VAL A 52 5.18 -8.43 9.05
N GLN A 53 5.76 -8.07 7.90
CA GLN A 53 6.08 -9.03 6.84
C GLN A 53 7.04 -10.12 7.32
N SER A 54 8.15 -9.75 7.98
CA SER A 54 9.14 -10.69 8.50
C SER A 54 8.57 -11.60 9.60
N HIS A 55 7.85 -11.05 10.58
CA HIS A 55 7.21 -11.84 11.63
C HIS A 55 6.18 -12.83 11.07
N MET A 56 5.38 -12.41 10.09
CA MET A 56 4.35 -13.28 9.51
C MET A 56 4.96 -14.37 8.60
N GLN A 57 6.04 -14.06 7.87
CA GLN A 57 6.82 -15.06 7.12
C GLN A 57 7.50 -16.07 8.06
N ALA A 58 8.03 -15.63 9.20
CA ALA A 58 8.61 -16.53 10.21
C ALA A 58 7.58 -17.52 10.78
N LYS A 59 6.37 -17.05 11.13
CA LYS A 59 5.29 -17.94 11.59
C LYS A 59 4.82 -18.93 10.54
N LEU A 60 4.81 -18.55 9.26
CA LEU A 60 4.51 -19.49 8.18
C LEU A 60 5.58 -20.60 8.07
N GLN A 61 6.86 -20.26 8.24
CA GLN A 61 7.96 -21.24 8.27
C GLN A 61 7.92 -22.15 9.50
N GLU A 62 7.50 -21.63 10.66
CA GLU A 62 7.26 -22.41 11.89
C GLU A 62 6.16 -23.46 11.66
N VAL A 63 5.01 -23.05 11.11
CA VAL A 63 3.90 -23.94 10.78
C VAL A 63 4.31 -25.00 9.74
N GLN A 64 5.03 -24.60 8.69
CA GLN A 64 5.57 -25.52 7.68
C GLN A 64 6.47 -26.58 8.32
N SER A 65 7.39 -26.15 9.20
CA SER A 65 8.37 -27.03 9.86
C SER A 65 7.71 -28.01 10.83
N HIS A 66 6.83 -27.54 11.72
CA HIS A 66 6.08 -28.40 12.65
C HIS A 66 5.21 -29.43 11.91
N MET A 67 4.57 -29.04 10.81
CA MET A 67 3.73 -29.94 10.04
C MET A 67 4.55 -30.97 9.23
N GLN A 68 5.75 -30.60 8.75
CA GLN A 68 6.70 -31.51 8.14
C GLN A 68 7.26 -32.54 9.15
N VAL A 69 7.56 -32.12 10.39
CA VAL A 69 7.96 -33.03 11.47
C VAL A 69 6.85 -34.05 11.77
N LYS A 70 5.60 -33.61 11.94
CA LYS A 70 4.48 -34.53 12.18
C LYS A 70 4.24 -35.53 11.05
N LEU A 71 4.49 -35.14 9.81
CA LEU A 71 4.40 -36.06 8.68
C LEU A 71 5.53 -37.12 8.73
N GLN A 72 6.73 -36.74 9.14
CA GLN A 72 7.85 -37.68 9.38
C GLN A 72 7.58 -38.60 10.57
N GLU A 73 6.99 -38.12 11.66
CA GLU A 73 6.57 -38.96 12.81
C GLU A 73 5.58 -40.05 12.37
N VAL A 74 4.55 -39.67 11.61
CA VAL A 74 3.55 -40.59 11.04
C VAL A 74 4.24 -41.60 10.10
N GLN A 75 5.12 -41.14 9.21
CA GLN A 75 5.89 -41.99 8.31
C GLN A 75 6.73 -43.02 9.08
N SER A 76 7.47 -42.60 10.10
CA SER A 76 8.33 -43.46 10.91
C SER A 76 7.53 -44.48 11.73
N HIS A 77 6.47 -44.06 12.43
CA HIS A 77 5.60 -44.98 13.17
C HIS A 77 4.98 -46.03 12.23
N MET A 78 4.53 -45.61 11.05
CA MET A 78 3.90 -46.48 10.06
C MET A 78 4.91 -47.45 9.42
N GLN A 79 6.16 -47.03 9.21
CA GLN A 79 7.25 -47.95 8.85
C GLN A 79 7.54 -48.98 9.94
N VAL A 80 7.60 -48.56 11.22
CA VAL A 80 7.81 -49.49 12.35
C VAL A 80 6.70 -50.54 12.41
N LYS A 81 5.42 -50.14 12.32
CA LYS A 81 4.29 -51.08 12.29
C LYS A 81 4.37 -52.07 11.13
N LEU A 82 4.83 -51.65 9.95
CA LEU A 82 5.03 -52.55 8.82
C LEU A 82 6.17 -53.57 9.07
N GLN A 83 7.27 -53.15 9.71
CA GLN A 83 8.36 -54.07 10.10
C GLN A 83 7.95 -55.04 11.21
N GLU A 84 7.14 -54.60 12.19
CA GLU A 84 6.55 -55.48 13.20
C GLU A 84 5.71 -56.58 12.54
N VAL A 85 4.80 -56.23 11.63
CA VAL A 85 3.96 -57.19 10.87
C VAL A 85 4.83 -58.15 10.05
N LYS A 86 5.85 -57.63 9.37
CA LYS A 86 6.83 -58.44 8.62
C LYS A 86 7.58 -59.43 9.51
N SER A 87 7.96 -59.01 10.71
CA SER A 87 8.63 -59.86 11.71
C SER A 87 7.71 -60.95 12.24
N HIS A 88 6.45 -60.63 12.57
CA HIS A 88 5.46 -61.63 13.00
C HIS A 88 5.21 -62.68 11.91
N ILE A 89 5.03 -62.26 10.65
CA ILE A 89 4.91 -63.15 9.50
C ILE A 89 6.14 -64.07 9.37
N MET A 90 7.34 -63.55 9.61
CA MET A 90 8.58 -64.34 9.55
C MET A 90 8.71 -65.33 10.72
N GLN A 91 8.25 -64.96 11.92
CA GLN A 91 8.21 -65.86 13.09
C GLN A 91 7.19 -67.00 12.92
N VAL A 92 5.99 -66.71 12.42
CA VAL A 92 4.97 -67.74 12.14
C VAL A 92 5.50 -68.73 11.09
N LYS A 93 6.08 -68.24 9.98
CA LYS A 93 6.73 -69.09 8.97
C LYS A 93 7.84 -69.98 9.57
N LEU A 94 8.62 -69.46 10.53
CA LEU A 94 9.64 -70.25 11.23
C LEU A 94 9.02 -71.32 12.14
N GLN A 95 7.90 -71.05 12.80
CA GLN A 95 7.18 -72.02 13.63
C GLN A 95 6.54 -73.13 12.76
N GLU A 96 5.88 -72.76 11.67
CA GLU A 96 5.29 -73.70 10.70
C GLU A 96 6.36 -74.62 10.09
N TYR A 97 7.48 -74.07 9.61
CA TYR A 97 8.59 -74.84 9.07
C TYR A 97 9.16 -75.85 10.09
N ASN A 98 9.42 -75.40 11.32
CA ASN A 98 9.89 -76.28 12.39
C ASN A 98 8.86 -77.36 12.76
N HIS A 99 7.57 -77.05 12.73
CA HIS A 99 6.50 -78.02 12.96
C HIS A 99 6.45 -79.09 11.85
N THR A 100 6.54 -78.68 10.59
CA THR A 100 6.55 -79.59 9.42
C THR A 100 7.79 -80.50 9.42
N CYS A 101 8.98 -79.96 9.70
CA CYS A 101 10.18 -80.78 9.91
C CYS A 101 10.01 -81.77 11.07
N ARG A 102 9.44 -81.34 12.21
CA ARG A 102 9.27 -82.20 13.39
C ARG A 102 8.25 -83.34 13.17
N GLN A 103 7.18 -83.10 12.39
CA GLN A 103 6.25 -84.17 12.00
C GLN A 103 6.92 -85.18 11.06
N THR A 104 7.63 -84.71 10.04
CA THR A 104 8.26 -85.58 9.02
C THR A 104 9.44 -86.40 9.58
N THR A 105 10.24 -85.86 10.49
CA THR A 105 11.29 -86.63 11.18
C THR A 105 10.77 -87.46 12.35
N GLY A 106 9.65 -87.07 12.97
CA GLY A 106 9.03 -87.82 14.07
C GLY A 106 8.25 -89.06 13.62
N GLY A 107 7.59 -88.98 12.45
CA GLY A 107 6.76 -90.08 11.92
C GLY A 107 7.52 -91.25 11.29
N THR A 108 8.85 -91.18 11.18
CA THR A 108 9.65 -92.10 10.34
C THR A 108 10.46 -93.16 11.10
N ILE A 109 10.26 -93.30 12.43
CA ILE A 109 10.86 -94.38 13.24
C ILE A 109 9.79 -95.24 13.92
N THR A 110 8.90 -95.87 13.14
CA THR A 110 8.07 -96.98 13.68
C THR A 110 7.69 -98.09 12.68
N HIS A 111 7.72 -97.85 11.35
CA HIS A 111 7.49 -98.91 10.36
C HIS A 111 8.52 -98.88 9.23
N ALA A 112 9.25 -99.98 9.10
CA ALA A 112 10.03 -100.28 7.90
C ALA A 112 9.14 -101.02 6.89
N GLY A 113 9.11 -100.59 5.63
CA GLY A 113 8.43 -101.33 4.56
C GLY A 113 7.88 -100.49 3.41
N GLN A 114 8.66 -100.43 2.32
CA GLN A 114 8.21 -100.20 0.93
C GLN A 114 7.68 -98.79 0.54
N THR A 115 7.52 -98.64 -0.79
CA THR A 115 6.98 -97.53 -1.60
C THR A 115 7.69 -96.15 -1.59
N THR A 116 8.30 -95.87 -2.74
CA THR A 116 8.84 -94.57 -3.19
C THR A 116 7.77 -93.55 -3.56
N GLY A 117 8.07 -92.24 -3.41
CA GLY A 117 7.56 -91.20 -4.32
C GLY A 117 6.62 -90.11 -3.77
N GLY A 118 6.32 -90.06 -2.46
CA GLY A 118 5.19 -89.25 -1.93
C GLY A 118 5.48 -87.90 -1.26
N THR A 119 6.71 -87.41 -1.13
CA THR A 119 7.08 -86.46 -0.06
C THR A 119 7.32 -84.98 -0.44
N VAL A 120 7.09 -84.56 -1.70
CA VAL A 120 7.49 -83.21 -2.17
C VAL A 120 6.34 -82.19 -2.25
N THR A 121 5.09 -82.63 -2.38
CA THR A 121 3.93 -81.77 -2.73
C THR A 121 3.59 -80.68 -1.70
N HIS A 122 3.69 -80.97 -0.40
CA HIS A 122 3.35 -79.97 0.63
C HIS A 122 4.31 -78.77 0.67
N ALA A 123 5.61 -78.99 0.40
CA ALA A 123 6.60 -77.91 0.44
C ALA A 123 6.34 -76.85 -0.64
N GLY A 124 5.93 -77.27 -1.83
CA GLY A 124 5.60 -76.37 -2.95
C GLY A 124 4.45 -75.42 -2.61
N GLN A 125 3.38 -75.94 -2.01
CA GLN A 125 2.22 -75.14 -1.58
C GLN A 125 2.61 -74.10 -0.52
N THR A 126 3.50 -74.46 0.42
CA THR A 126 4.03 -73.51 1.41
C THR A 126 4.79 -72.37 0.75
N THR A 127 5.59 -72.63 -0.30
CA THR A 127 6.30 -71.57 -1.04
C THR A 127 5.40 -70.65 -1.86
N GLU A 128 4.27 -71.13 -2.41
CA GLU A 128 3.29 -70.27 -3.11
C GLU A 128 2.53 -69.35 -2.14
N VAL A 129 2.08 -69.88 -1.00
CA VAL A 129 1.47 -69.05 0.06
C VAL A 129 2.47 -68.01 0.57
N GLN A 130 3.74 -68.40 0.73
CA GLN A 130 4.83 -67.50 1.13
C GLN A 130 5.05 -66.35 0.11
N SER A 131 5.07 -66.64 -1.19
CA SER A 131 5.31 -65.63 -2.24
C SER A 131 4.11 -64.69 -2.41
N HIS A 132 2.88 -65.22 -2.38
CA HIS A 132 1.66 -64.41 -2.42
C HIS A 132 1.55 -63.46 -1.20
N MET A 133 1.86 -63.96 0.00
CA MET A 133 1.89 -63.14 1.21
C MET A 133 2.99 -62.06 1.18
N GLN A 134 4.15 -62.37 0.60
CA GLN A 134 5.24 -61.40 0.38
C GLN A 134 4.79 -60.28 -0.58
N ALA A 135 4.14 -60.64 -1.69
CA ALA A 135 3.62 -59.70 -2.67
C ALA A 135 2.55 -58.77 -2.06
N LYS A 136 1.58 -59.33 -1.31
CA LYS A 136 0.55 -58.53 -0.62
C LYS A 136 1.13 -57.56 0.41
N LEU A 137 2.17 -57.95 1.15
CA LEU A 137 2.86 -57.03 2.07
C LEU A 137 3.53 -55.87 1.31
N GLN A 138 4.10 -56.12 0.14
CA GLN A 138 4.77 -55.10 -0.68
C GLN A 138 3.78 -54.19 -1.44
N GLU A 139 2.60 -54.70 -1.79
CA GLU A 139 1.45 -53.94 -2.31
C GLU A 139 0.86 -53.00 -1.23
N VAL A 140 0.73 -53.48 0.00
CA VAL A 140 0.37 -52.64 1.16
C VAL A 140 1.42 -51.54 1.36
N GLN A 141 2.72 -51.89 1.31
CA GLN A 141 3.81 -50.92 1.46
C GLN A 141 3.79 -49.82 0.39
N SER A 142 3.55 -50.15 -0.88
CA SER A 142 3.53 -49.16 -1.97
C SER A 142 2.29 -48.27 -1.93
N HIS A 143 1.10 -48.84 -1.69
CA HIS A 143 -0.14 -48.06 -1.53
C HIS A 143 -0.04 -47.09 -0.33
N MET A 144 0.50 -47.55 0.78
CA MET A 144 0.76 -46.77 1.99
C MET A 144 1.71 -45.60 1.74
N GLN A 145 2.80 -45.83 0.98
CA GLN A 145 3.75 -44.78 0.61
C GLN A 145 3.15 -43.77 -0.38
N ALA A 146 2.34 -44.22 -1.35
CA ALA A 146 1.62 -43.34 -2.26
C ALA A 146 0.63 -42.42 -1.51
N LYS A 147 -0.16 -42.96 -0.57
CA LYS A 147 -1.10 -42.17 0.24
C LYS A 147 -0.41 -41.15 1.14
N LEU A 148 0.77 -41.47 1.68
CA LEU A 148 1.58 -40.50 2.43
C LEU A 148 2.06 -39.34 1.52
N GLN A 149 2.51 -39.65 0.30
CA GLN A 149 3.00 -38.66 -0.66
C GLN A 149 1.87 -37.78 -1.23
N GLU A 150 0.66 -38.33 -1.37
CA GLU A 150 -0.58 -37.59 -1.69
C GLU A 150 -0.92 -36.56 -0.60
N VAL A 151 -0.89 -36.99 0.67
CA VAL A 151 -1.08 -36.09 1.83
C VAL A 151 0.00 -35.00 1.86
N GLN A 152 1.27 -35.36 1.65
CA GLN A 152 2.38 -34.40 1.58
C GLN A 152 2.14 -33.33 0.49
N SER A 153 1.71 -33.77 -0.69
CA SER A 153 1.50 -32.89 -1.86
C SER A 153 0.32 -31.93 -1.64
N HIS A 154 -0.81 -32.43 -1.12
CA HIS A 154 -1.97 -31.61 -0.77
C HIS A 154 -1.65 -30.60 0.35
N MET A 155 -0.93 -31.04 1.38
CA MET A 155 -0.45 -30.21 2.49
C MET A 155 0.45 -29.06 2.00
N GLN A 156 1.39 -29.36 1.10
CA GLN A 156 2.31 -28.38 0.54
C GLN A 156 1.59 -27.39 -0.41
N ALA A 157 0.63 -27.87 -1.19
CA ALA A 157 -0.22 -27.00 -2.02
C ALA A 157 -1.04 -26.02 -1.16
N LYS A 158 -1.63 -26.48 -0.04
CA LYS A 158 -2.38 -25.61 0.88
C LYS A 158 -1.50 -24.59 1.62
N LEU A 159 -0.26 -24.94 1.96
CA LEU A 159 0.71 -23.95 2.46
C LEU A 159 1.02 -22.87 1.41
N GLN A 160 1.23 -23.27 0.14
CA GLN A 160 1.53 -22.33 -0.95
C GLN A 160 0.36 -21.40 -1.27
N GLU A 161 -0.88 -21.90 -1.17
CA GLU A 161 -2.11 -21.11 -1.30
C GLU A 161 -2.23 -20.05 -0.20
N VAL A 162 -2.01 -20.45 1.07
CA VAL A 162 -1.97 -19.53 2.22
C VAL A 162 -0.86 -18.49 2.06
N GLN A 163 0.35 -18.90 1.66
CA GLN A 163 1.46 -17.98 1.40
C GLN A 163 1.11 -16.92 0.35
N SER A 164 0.49 -17.34 -0.75
CA SER A 164 0.15 -16.47 -1.87
C SER A 164 -0.94 -15.47 -1.50
N HIS A 165 -1.99 -15.91 -0.81
CA HIS A 165 -3.05 -15.03 -0.30
C HIS A 165 -2.52 -14.03 0.73
N MET A 166 -1.67 -14.49 1.65
CA MET A 166 -1.01 -13.67 2.67
C MET A 166 -0.11 -12.59 2.06
N GLN A 167 0.65 -12.93 1.02
CA GLN A 167 1.53 -12.00 0.31
C GLN A 167 0.72 -10.96 -0.50
N ALA A 168 -0.37 -11.38 -1.15
CA ALA A 168 -1.28 -10.45 -1.83
C ALA A 168 -1.91 -9.44 -0.85
N LYS A 169 -2.36 -9.89 0.33
CA LYS A 169 -2.92 -8.99 1.36
C LYS A 169 -1.89 -8.02 1.95
N LEU A 170 -0.61 -8.40 2.07
CA LEU A 170 0.45 -7.45 2.42
C LEU A 170 0.64 -6.36 1.36
N GLN A 171 0.64 -6.73 0.07
CA GLN A 171 0.77 -5.77 -1.03
C GLN A 171 -0.43 -4.80 -1.11
N GLU A 172 -1.65 -5.29 -0.84
CA GLU A 172 -2.86 -4.48 -0.75
C GLU A 172 -2.83 -3.49 0.42
N VAL A 173 -2.29 -3.88 1.58
CA VAL A 173 -2.06 -2.94 2.69
C VAL A 173 -0.99 -1.91 2.31
N GLN A 174 0.11 -2.35 1.70
CA GLN A 174 1.21 -1.48 1.27
C GLN A 174 0.75 -0.39 0.30
N SER A 175 -0.04 -0.75 -0.72
CA SER A 175 -0.48 0.19 -1.77
C SER A 175 -1.44 1.25 -1.23
N HIS A 176 -2.46 0.86 -0.45
CA HIS A 176 -3.36 1.81 0.21
C HIS A 176 -2.62 2.75 1.15
N MET A 177 -1.67 2.21 1.93
CA MET A 177 -0.88 2.97 2.90
C MET A 177 0.06 3.99 2.22
N GLN A 178 0.69 3.60 1.11
CA GLN A 178 1.52 4.49 0.28
C GLN A 178 0.68 5.58 -0.41
N ALA A 179 -0.51 5.23 -0.93
CA ALA A 179 -1.43 6.21 -1.52
C ALA A 179 -1.92 7.23 -0.49
N LYS A 180 -2.31 6.78 0.72
CA LYS A 180 -2.78 7.67 1.80
C LYS A 180 -1.69 8.61 2.30
N LEU A 181 -0.45 8.15 2.38
CA LEU A 181 0.70 9.01 2.69
C LEU A 181 0.93 10.09 1.62
N GLN A 182 0.90 9.71 0.34
CA GLN A 182 1.04 10.67 -0.76
C GLN A 182 -0.08 11.71 -0.75
N GLU A 183 -1.33 11.31 -0.48
CA GLU A 183 -2.46 12.22 -0.28
C GLU A 183 -2.17 13.24 0.84
N LEU A 184 -1.63 12.79 1.99
CA LEU A 184 -1.29 13.66 3.12
C LEU A 184 -0.15 14.63 2.80
N ILE A 185 0.86 14.22 2.04
CA ILE A 185 1.97 15.09 1.59
C ILE A 185 1.46 16.26 0.74
N HIS A 186 0.60 15.95 -0.24
CA HIS A 186 0.01 16.97 -1.10
C HIS A 186 -1.00 17.86 -0.33
N LYS A 187 -1.85 17.28 0.52
CA LYS A 187 -2.82 18.04 1.33
C LYS A 187 -2.17 18.94 2.39
N GLY A 188 -1.07 18.52 3.01
CA GLY A 188 -0.31 19.36 3.93
C GLY A 188 0.21 20.61 3.22
N THR A 189 0.92 20.42 2.10
CA THR A 189 1.49 21.51 1.29
C THR A 189 0.40 22.49 0.81
N LYS A 190 -0.75 21.98 0.35
CA LYS A 190 -1.94 22.76 0.02
C LYS A 190 -2.37 23.67 1.18
N LEU A 191 -2.53 23.13 2.40
CA LEU A 191 -3.04 23.88 3.55
C LEU A 191 -2.12 25.07 3.92
N VAL A 192 -0.81 24.92 3.77
CA VAL A 192 0.15 26.01 4.06
C VAL A 192 0.04 27.12 3.01
N LEU A 193 -0.09 26.78 1.72
CA LEU A 193 -0.31 27.76 0.65
C LEU A 193 -1.62 28.54 0.87
N GLU A 194 -2.70 27.87 1.31
CA GLU A 194 -3.96 28.55 1.63
C GLU A 194 -3.79 29.63 2.72
N GLN A 195 -3.02 29.34 3.78
CA GLN A 195 -2.84 30.30 4.88
C GLN A 195 -1.94 31.49 4.50
N VAL A 196 -0.89 31.27 3.70
CA VAL A 196 -0.06 32.38 3.19
C VAL A 196 -0.85 33.30 2.28
N VAL A 197 -1.66 32.74 1.38
CA VAL A 197 -2.51 33.53 0.46
C VAL A 197 -3.53 34.37 1.24
N THR A 198 -4.19 33.81 2.27
CA THR A 198 -5.07 34.57 3.16
C THR A 198 -4.31 35.64 3.95
N SER A 199 -3.08 35.36 4.40
CA SER A 199 -2.25 36.34 5.12
C SER A 199 -1.86 37.53 4.25
N ILE A 200 -1.46 37.29 2.98
CA ILE A 200 -1.17 38.34 2.00
C ILE A 200 -2.41 39.20 1.74
N ALA A 201 -3.59 38.57 1.62
CA ALA A 201 -4.85 39.25 1.40
C ALA A 201 -5.17 40.24 2.54
N SER A 202 -5.03 39.80 3.80
CA SER A 202 -5.23 40.65 4.98
C SER A 202 -4.21 41.79 5.09
N VAL A 203 -2.94 41.55 4.71
CA VAL A 203 -1.91 42.60 4.67
C VAL A 203 -2.20 43.63 3.58
N ALA A 204 -2.67 43.22 2.40
CA ALA A 204 -3.04 44.14 1.33
C ALA A 204 -4.24 45.02 1.71
N ASP A 205 -5.30 44.42 2.25
CA ASP A 205 -6.50 45.12 2.73
C ASP A 205 -6.18 46.13 3.85
N THR A 206 -5.23 45.80 4.74
CA THR A 206 -4.76 46.70 5.82
C THR A 206 -3.79 47.79 5.32
N ALA A 207 -3.06 47.56 4.22
CA ALA A 207 -2.04 48.47 3.71
C ALA A 207 -2.60 49.52 2.73
N GLU A 208 -3.72 49.21 2.05
CA GLU A 208 -4.34 50.05 1.02
C GLU A 208 -3.29 50.50 -0.03
N GLU A 209 -3.28 51.78 -0.40
CA GLU A 209 -2.38 52.37 -1.42
C GLU A 209 -0.89 52.12 -1.13
N LYS A 210 -0.51 51.86 0.14
CA LYS A 210 0.88 51.55 0.52
C LYS A 210 1.33 50.17 0.01
N PHE A 211 0.42 49.33 -0.50
CA PHE A 211 0.76 48.05 -1.13
C PHE A 211 1.22 48.19 -2.59
N VAL A 212 1.00 49.34 -3.25
CA VAL A 212 1.30 49.57 -4.68
C VAL A 212 2.70 49.08 -5.11
N PRO A 213 3.81 49.41 -4.41
CA PRO A 213 5.15 48.93 -4.82
C PRO A 213 5.48 47.46 -4.51
N TYR A 214 4.57 46.67 -3.90
CA TYR A 214 4.74 45.23 -3.64
C TYR A 214 3.85 44.39 -4.58
N TYR A 215 3.08 45.05 -5.46
CA TYR A 215 2.18 44.42 -6.41
C TYR A 215 2.86 43.46 -7.39
N ASP A 216 3.91 43.94 -8.09
CA ASP A 216 4.57 43.20 -9.19
C ASP A 216 5.29 41.93 -8.71
N MET A 217 5.56 41.86 -7.41
CA MET A 217 6.18 40.75 -6.70
C MET A 217 5.20 39.61 -6.41
N PHE A 218 3.94 39.91 -6.08
CA PHE A 218 2.94 38.89 -5.73
C PHE A 218 2.03 38.50 -6.90
N MET A 219 1.64 39.46 -7.75
CA MET A 219 0.62 39.21 -8.78
C MET A 219 0.96 38.08 -9.77
N PRO A 220 2.20 37.91 -10.27
CA PRO A 220 2.54 36.81 -11.17
C PRO A 220 2.34 35.42 -10.52
N SER A 221 2.78 35.24 -9.28
CA SER A 221 2.63 33.98 -8.55
C SER A 221 1.17 33.64 -8.25
N LEU A 222 0.36 34.64 -7.90
CA LEU A 222 -1.07 34.44 -7.64
C LEU A 222 -1.83 34.05 -8.91
N LYS A 223 -1.55 34.67 -10.07
CA LYS A 223 -2.13 34.26 -11.37
C LYS A 223 -1.79 32.81 -11.71
N ASN A 224 -0.52 32.40 -11.57
CA ASN A 224 -0.09 31.02 -11.85
C ASN A 224 -0.83 30.00 -10.98
N ILE A 225 -1.11 30.31 -9.71
CA ILE A 225 -1.90 29.43 -8.83
C ILE A 225 -3.34 29.29 -9.34
N VAL A 226 -3.99 30.39 -9.74
CA VAL A 226 -5.36 30.34 -10.30
C VAL A 226 -5.39 29.56 -11.63
N GLU A 227 -4.37 29.71 -12.47
CA GLU A 227 -4.29 29.06 -13.78
C GLU A 227 -4.09 27.54 -13.71
N TYR A 228 -3.14 27.06 -12.89
CA TYR A 228 -2.73 25.64 -12.92
C TYR A 228 -3.38 24.75 -11.86
N ALA A 229 -3.86 25.31 -10.73
CA ALA A 229 -4.40 24.53 -9.62
C ALA A 229 -5.86 24.07 -9.83
N VAL A 230 -6.24 23.66 -11.04
CA VAL A 230 -7.64 23.44 -11.50
C VAL A 230 -8.35 22.21 -10.92
N GLN A 231 -7.66 21.36 -10.18
CA GLN A 231 -8.18 20.10 -9.64
C GLN A 231 -9.26 20.34 -8.56
N LYS A 232 -10.22 19.41 -8.40
CA LYS A 232 -11.35 19.55 -7.45
C LYS A 232 -10.84 19.75 -6.01
N GLU A 233 -9.74 19.09 -5.67
CA GLU A 233 -9.08 19.14 -4.36
C GLU A 233 -8.48 20.52 -4.05
N LEU A 234 -8.22 21.35 -5.06
CA LEU A 234 -7.58 22.66 -4.95
C LEU A 234 -8.56 23.84 -5.10
N ARG A 235 -9.86 23.61 -5.36
CA ARG A 235 -10.89 24.67 -5.51
C ARG A 235 -10.89 25.71 -4.37
N LEU A 236 -10.69 25.29 -3.11
CA LEU A 236 -10.56 26.20 -1.95
C LEU A 236 -9.30 27.09 -2.01
N LEU A 237 -8.16 26.54 -2.45
CA LEU A 237 -6.92 27.31 -2.66
C LEU A 237 -7.08 28.30 -3.82
N ARG A 238 -7.72 27.90 -4.91
CA ARG A 238 -8.08 28.81 -6.01
C ARG A 238 -8.99 29.95 -5.52
N GLY A 239 -10.03 29.64 -4.74
CA GLY A 239 -10.95 30.63 -4.15
C GLY A 239 -10.23 31.67 -3.31
N LYS A 240 -9.42 31.24 -2.33
CA LYS A 240 -8.59 32.14 -1.50
C LYS A 240 -7.61 32.98 -2.35
N THR A 241 -7.06 32.41 -3.43
CA THR A 241 -6.14 33.12 -4.33
C THR A 241 -6.86 34.18 -5.17
N ILE A 242 -8.04 33.86 -5.69
CA ILE A 242 -8.94 34.80 -6.38
C ILE A 242 -9.33 35.95 -5.44
N GLU A 243 -9.66 35.65 -4.18
CA GLU A 243 -9.90 36.67 -3.16
C GLU A 243 -8.66 37.55 -2.93
N CYS A 244 -7.48 36.95 -2.73
CA CYS A 244 -6.23 37.67 -2.52
C CYS A 244 -5.91 38.64 -3.68
N ILE A 245 -6.03 38.17 -4.92
CA ILE A 245 -5.90 39.02 -6.13
C ILE A 245 -6.91 40.19 -6.10
N SER A 246 -8.17 39.91 -5.71
CA SER A 246 -9.23 40.92 -5.70
C SER A 246 -9.09 41.98 -4.58
N LEU A 247 -8.48 41.62 -3.46
CA LEU A 247 -8.17 42.54 -2.35
C LEU A 247 -6.90 43.37 -2.66
N ILE A 248 -5.87 42.75 -3.23
CA ILE A 248 -4.71 43.48 -3.76
C ILE A 248 -5.15 44.49 -4.82
N GLY A 249 -6.02 44.10 -5.77
CA GLY A 249 -6.54 44.98 -6.82
C GLY A 249 -7.36 46.16 -6.30
N LEU A 250 -8.03 46.03 -5.14
CA LEU A 250 -8.64 47.16 -4.45
C LEU A 250 -7.58 48.05 -3.79
N ALA A 251 -6.66 47.46 -3.03
CA ALA A 251 -5.64 48.18 -2.28
C ALA A 251 -4.73 49.04 -3.18
N VAL A 252 -4.31 48.52 -4.34
CA VAL A 252 -3.44 49.25 -5.27
C VAL A 252 -4.17 50.19 -6.21
N GLY A 253 -5.50 50.16 -6.21
CA GLY A 253 -6.35 50.95 -7.10
C GLY A 253 -6.26 50.56 -8.58
N LYS A 254 -7.15 51.16 -9.37
CA LYS A 254 -7.33 50.84 -10.79
C LYS A 254 -6.06 51.01 -11.62
N GLU A 255 -5.37 52.14 -11.49
CA GLU A 255 -4.25 52.51 -12.38
C GLU A 255 -3.12 51.48 -12.36
N LYS A 256 -2.82 50.92 -11.18
CA LYS A 256 -1.83 49.85 -11.03
C LYS A 256 -2.37 48.48 -11.46
N PHE A 257 -3.64 48.18 -11.20
CA PHE A 257 -4.24 46.88 -11.54
C PHE A 257 -4.48 46.67 -13.04
N MET A 258 -4.64 47.74 -13.83
CA MET A 258 -4.97 47.65 -15.26
C MET A 258 -3.94 46.89 -16.12
N SER A 259 -2.70 46.72 -15.68
CA SER A 259 -1.68 45.90 -16.39
C SER A 259 -2.05 44.42 -16.45
N ASP A 260 -2.75 43.91 -15.43
CA ASP A 260 -3.08 42.50 -15.26
C ASP A 260 -4.57 42.24 -15.38
N ALA A 261 -5.40 43.28 -15.31
CA ALA A 261 -6.86 43.20 -15.36
C ALA A 261 -7.37 42.28 -16.48
N ALA A 262 -6.83 42.38 -17.69
CA ALA A 262 -7.22 41.51 -18.80
C ALA A 262 -6.98 40.01 -18.51
N ALA A 263 -5.79 39.65 -18.03
CA ALA A 263 -5.41 38.28 -17.71
C ALA A 263 -6.14 37.74 -16.46
N VAL A 264 -6.35 38.58 -15.43
CA VAL A 264 -7.13 38.19 -14.25
C VAL A 264 -8.59 37.96 -14.61
N MET A 265 -9.17 38.82 -15.44
CA MET A 265 -10.56 38.67 -15.90
C MET A 265 -10.72 37.47 -16.84
N GLU A 266 -9.73 37.16 -17.69
CA GLU A 266 -9.69 35.91 -18.44
C GLU A 266 -9.62 34.69 -17.51
N LEU A 267 -8.79 34.70 -16.46
CA LEU A 267 -8.72 33.61 -15.49
C LEU A 267 -10.03 33.44 -14.68
N LEU A 268 -10.75 34.53 -14.39
CA LEU A 268 -12.08 34.48 -13.77
C LEU A 268 -13.14 33.94 -14.74
N LEU A 269 -13.17 34.40 -16.00
CA LEU A 269 -14.08 33.91 -17.03
C LEU A 269 -13.81 32.44 -17.38
N LYS A 270 -12.56 32.05 -17.63
CA LYS A 270 -12.11 30.65 -17.87
C LYS A 270 -12.43 29.74 -16.70
N THR A 271 -12.45 30.29 -15.48
CA THR A 271 -12.96 29.56 -14.32
C THR A 271 -14.47 29.37 -14.44
N GLN A 272 -15.23 30.47 -14.54
CA GLN A 272 -16.70 30.47 -14.56
C GLN A 272 -17.32 29.72 -15.75
N THR A 273 -16.67 29.68 -16.92
CA THR A 273 -17.17 28.94 -18.09
C THR A 273 -16.86 27.45 -18.05
N GLY A 274 -15.98 27.01 -17.14
CA GLY A 274 -15.80 25.59 -16.80
C GLY A 274 -16.89 25.02 -15.87
N PHE A 275 -17.95 25.78 -15.57
CA PHE A 275 -18.94 25.44 -14.53
C PHE A 275 -20.14 24.59 -15.03
N THR A 276 -19.99 23.74 -16.04
CA THR A 276 -21.04 22.75 -16.37
C THR A 276 -21.16 21.64 -15.31
N GLU A 277 -20.21 21.55 -14.37
CA GLU A 277 -20.17 20.56 -13.27
C GLU A 277 -19.77 21.20 -11.92
N MET A 278 -20.58 22.16 -11.44
CA MET A 278 -20.56 22.56 -10.04
C MET A 278 -21.67 21.87 -9.24
N GLU A 279 -21.31 21.42 -8.05
CA GLU A 279 -22.24 20.97 -7.00
C GLU A 279 -22.70 22.22 -6.23
N ASP A 280 -23.93 22.25 -5.71
CA ASP A 280 -24.53 23.45 -5.11
C ASP A 280 -23.71 24.04 -3.93
N ASP A 281 -22.93 23.21 -3.24
CA ASP A 281 -22.06 23.56 -2.09
C ASP A 281 -20.60 23.88 -2.49
N ASP A 282 -20.29 24.24 -3.74
CA ASP A 282 -18.88 24.47 -4.14
C ASP A 282 -18.21 25.63 -3.37
N PRO A 283 -17.11 25.37 -2.62
CA PRO A 283 -16.49 26.36 -1.77
C PRO A 283 -15.74 27.47 -2.52
N GLN A 284 -15.55 27.37 -3.85
CA GLN A 284 -14.94 28.42 -4.66
C GLN A 284 -15.95 29.54 -5.03
N THR A 285 -17.25 29.23 -5.04
CA THR A 285 -18.33 30.12 -5.51
C THR A 285 -18.44 31.41 -4.71
N SER A 286 -18.36 31.35 -3.38
CA SER A 286 -18.44 32.51 -2.48
C SER A 286 -17.30 33.51 -2.68
N TYR A 287 -16.07 33.00 -2.84
CA TYR A 287 -14.90 33.82 -3.17
C TYR A 287 -15.01 34.45 -4.55
N MET A 288 -15.59 33.75 -5.54
CA MET A 288 -15.79 34.31 -6.87
C MET A 288 -16.85 35.41 -6.93
N ILE A 289 -18.00 35.24 -6.26
CA ILE A 289 -19.01 36.30 -6.15
C ILE A 289 -18.39 37.55 -5.50
N SER A 290 -17.62 37.36 -4.44
CA SER A 290 -16.92 38.44 -3.73
C SER A 290 -15.86 39.12 -4.60
N ALA A 291 -15.04 38.34 -5.33
CA ALA A 291 -14.02 38.86 -6.23
C ALA A 291 -14.63 39.60 -7.43
N TRP A 292 -15.71 39.09 -8.02
CA TRP A 292 -16.44 39.78 -9.11
C TRP A 292 -16.96 41.15 -8.66
N ALA A 293 -17.58 41.24 -7.48
CA ALA A 293 -18.04 42.51 -6.93
C ALA A 293 -16.88 43.51 -6.72
N ARG A 294 -15.70 43.02 -6.28
CA ARG A 294 -14.48 43.83 -6.17
C ARG A 294 -13.94 44.24 -7.55
N MET A 295 -13.92 43.36 -8.55
CA MET A 295 -13.52 43.68 -9.93
C MET A 295 -14.41 44.77 -10.57
N CYS A 296 -15.73 44.71 -10.35
CA CYS A 296 -16.65 45.78 -10.75
C CYS A 296 -16.27 47.12 -10.13
N LYS A 297 -15.94 47.14 -8.83
CA LYS A 297 -15.52 48.34 -8.09
C LYS A 297 -14.16 48.89 -8.58
N ILE A 298 -13.21 48.03 -8.93
CA ILE A 298 -11.88 48.42 -9.41
C ILE A 298 -11.96 48.98 -10.84
N LEU A 299 -12.59 48.26 -11.77
CA LEU A 299 -12.57 48.61 -13.19
C LEU A 299 -13.60 49.68 -13.57
N GLY A 300 -14.74 49.72 -12.88
CA GLY A 300 -15.82 50.68 -13.15
C GLY A 300 -16.38 50.52 -14.56
N LYS A 301 -16.36 51.60 -15.35
CA LYS A 301 -16.87 51.57 -16.74
C LYS A 301 -16.17 50.55 -17.63
N ASP A 302 -14.88 50.31 -17.43
CA ASP A 302 -14.09 49.41 -18.28
C ASP A 302 -14.42 47.93 -18.01
N PHE A 303 -15.20 47.64 -16.96
CA PHE A 303 -15.79 46.32 -16.75
C PHE A 303 -16.78 45.95 -17.88
N GLN A 304 -17.40 46.93 -18.56
CA GLN A 304 -18.45 46.69 -19.55
C GLN A 304 -18.02 45.81 -20.73
N GLN A 305 -16.73 45.75 -21.06
CA GLN A 305 -16.24 44.89 -22.15
C GLN A 305 -16.33 43.38 -21.83
N TYR A 306 -16.45 43.02 -20.55
CA TYR A 306 -16.52 41.62 -20.10
C TYR A 306 -17.97 41.10 -19.96
N TYR A 307 -18.98 41.96 -20.07
CA TYR A 307 -20.41 41.61 -20.01
C TYR A 307 -20.97 40.94 -21.28
N ARG A 308 -20.11 40.54 -22.24
CA ARG A 308 -20.51 39.98 -23.55
C ARG A 308 -20.32 38.46 -23.65
N TRP A 309 -20.29 37.77 -22.50
CA TRP A 309 -20.18 36.32 -22.36
C TRP A 309 -21.27 35.82 -21.41
#